data_AF-A0A9D4GQ22-F1
#
_entry.id   AF-A0A9D4GQ22-F1
#
_cell.length_a   1.000
_cell.length_b   1.000
_cell.length_c   1.000
_cell.angle_alpha   90.00
_cell.angle_beta   90.00
_cell.angle_gamma   90.00
#
_symmetry.space_group_name_H-M   'P 1'
#
loop_
_entity.id
_entity.type
_entity.pdbx_description
1 polymer ?
#
loop_
_entity_poly.entity_id
_entity_poly.type
_entity_poly.pdbx_seq_one_letter_code
_entity_poly.pdbx_strand_id
1 'polypeptide(L)'
;MHIREIKCVLLPGGFVPAQGTGTAAGQTKVFMIANLCPVTQIPGNPNWCNQTGTNGINQYGYGWRFSLENGDNQISGMGWDNPEVTWEWANCDLGNLQDARTPTYYMYKQCECRGYGKRKG
;
A
#
# COMPACT_ATOMS: atom_id res chain seq x y z
N MET A 1 2.37 -11.33 -7.51
CA MET A 1 1.45 -10.21 -7.83
C MET A 1 1.97 -9.51 -9.09
N HIS A 2 1.25 -9.55 -10.21
CA HIS A 2 1.63 -8.77 -11.40
C HIS A 2 0.98 -7.38 -11.24
N ILE A 3 1.79 -6.33 -11.10
CA ILE A 3 1.30 -4.94 -11.11
C ILE A 3 0.95 -4.63 -12.56
N ARG A 4 -0.33 -4.71 -12.90
CA ARG A 4 -0.81 -4.59 -14.29
C ARG A 4 -1.31 -3.18 -14.64
N GLU A 5 -1.53 -2.33 -13.64
CA GLU A 5 -2.00 -0.95 -13.77
C GLU A 5 -1.51 -0.14 -12.56
N ILE A 6 -1.49 1.19 -12.67
CA ILE A 6 -1.28 2.06 -11.52
C ILE A 6 -2.34 1.76 -10.48
N LYS A 7 -1.90 1.51 -9.26
CA LYS A 7 -2.75 1.08 -8.16
C LYS A 7 -2.47 1.96 -6.96
N CYS A 8 -3.45 2.79 -6.65
CA CYS A 8 -3.45 3.65 -5.48
C CYS A 8 -4.47 3.11 -4.46
N VAL A 9 -4.20 3.20 -3.14
CA VAL A 9 -5.12 2.72 -2.09
C VAL A 9 -5.50 3.78 -1.05
N LEU A 10 -6.78 3.80 -0.66
CA LEU A 10 -7.38 4.64 0.39
C LEU A 10 -7.43 3.89 1.73
N LEU A 11 -7.24 4.52 2.89
CA LEU A 11 -7.07 3.79 4.16
C LEU A 11 -7.72 4.47 5.41
N PRO A 12 -8.93 4.10 5.88
CA PRO A 12 -9.52 4.54 7.17
C PRO A 12 -9.40 3.48 8.30
N GLY A 13 -9.25 3.92 9.55
CA GLY A 13 -8.50 3.20 10.61
C GLY A 13 -9.21 2.24 11.60
N GLY A 14 -8.40 1.26 12.07
CA GLY A 14 -8.40 0.43 13.29
C GLY A 14 -6.92 0.10 13.68
N PHE A 15 -6.62 -0.96 14.48
CA PHE A 15 -5.22 -1.49 14.63
C PHE A 15 -5.14 -2.97 15.05
N VAL A 16 -4.04 -3.66 14.69
CA VAL A 16 -3.73 -5.02 15.20
C VAL A 16 -3.10 -4.92 16.58
N PRO A 17 -3.65 -5.58 17.63
CA PRO A 17 -3.09 -5.52 18.98
C PRO A 17 -1.59 -5.85 19.03
N ALA A 18 -0.83 -5.02 19.75
CA ALA A 18 0.62 -5.14 19.93
C ALA A 18 1.47 -5.06 18.64
N GLN A 19 0.89 -4.65 17.51
CA GLN A 19 1.61 -4.48 16.23
C GLN A 19 1.50 -3.07 15.66
N GLY A 20 0.77 -2.16 16.33
CA GLY A 20 0.60 -0.76 15.96
C GLY A 20 -0.30 -0.02 16.95
N THR A 21 -0.66 1.21 16.61
CA THR A 21 -1.59 2.05 17.39
C THR A 21 -2.73 2.55 16.52
N GLY A 22 -3.85 2.90 17.15
CA GLY A 22 -4.96 3.54 16.44
C GLY A 22 -4.54 4.87 15.81
N THR A 23 -5.13 5.20 14.67
CA THR A 23 -4.95 6.49 13.98
C THR A 23 -6.09 7.44 14.31
N ALA A 24 -5.87 8.74 14.10
CA ALA A 24 -6.95 9.71 14.24
C ALA A 24 -8.06 9.42 13.22
N ALA A 25 -9.31 9.47 13.67
CA ALA A 25 -10.47 9.18 12.84
C ALA A 25 -10.55 10.10 11.62
N GLY A 26 -10.96 9.55 10.47
CA GLY A 26 -11.16 10.30 9.23
C GLY A 26 -9.88 10.65 8.46
N GLN A 27 -8.70 10.25 8.94
CA GLN A 27 -7.48 10.40 8.17
C GLN A 27 -7.44 9.40 7.02
N THR A 28 -7.21 9.93 5.83
CA THR A 28 -7.21 9.16 4.60
C THR A 28 -6.05 9.61 3.72
N LYS A 29 -5.31 8.64 3.15
CA LYS A 29 -4.18 8.87 2.25
C LYS A 29 -4.20 7.91 1.08
N VAL A 30 -3.60 8.35 -0.03
CA VAL A 30 -3.51 7.60 -1.27
C VAL A 30 -2.07 7.15 -1.48
N PHE A 31 -1.84 5.84 -1.65
CA PHE A 31 -0.49 5.28 -1.81
C PHE A 31 -0.31 4.55 -3.14
N MET A 32 0.69 4.91 -3.93
CA MET A 32 1.05 4.18 -5.16
C MET A 32 1.85 2.92 -4.83
N ILE A 33 1.43 1.78 -5.40
CA ILE A 33 2.22 0.54 -5.33
C ILE A 33 3.43 0.65 -6.26
N ALA A 34 4.63 0.70 -5.67
CA ALA A 34 5.90 0.79 -6.40
C ALA A 34 6.81 -0.43 -6.22
N ASN A 35 6.54 -1.31 -5.24
CA ASN A 35 7.40 -2.46 -4.95
C ASN A 35 6.59 -3.67 -4.43
N LEU A 36 7.23 -4.84 -4.41
CA LEU A 36 6.68 -6.07 -3.84
C LEU A 36 6.99 -6.16 -2.35
N CYS A 37 6.07 -6.68 -1.54
CA CYS A 37 6.36 -7.21 -0.20
C CYS A 37 6.65 -8.72 -0.33
N PRO A 38 7.92 -9.14 -0.30
CA PRO A 38 8.27 -10.53 -0.57
C PRO A 38 8.20 -11.34 0.73
N VAL A 39 7.70 -12.59 0.66
CA VAL A 39 7.42 -13.41 1.87
C VAL A 39 8.69 -13.76 2.64
N THR A 40 9.74 -14.20 1.95
CA THR A 40 10.87 -14.89 2.58
C THR A 40 12.15 -14.07 2.68
N GLN A 41 12.20 -12.92 2.02
CA GLN A 41 13.43 -12.12 1.86
C GLN A 41 13.60 -11.06 2.94
N ILE A 42 12.56 -10.76 3.72
CA ILE A 42 12.59 -9.73 4.77
C ILE A 42 12.06 -10.35 6.07
N PRO A 43 12.81 -10.28 7.18
CA PRO A 43 12.33 -10.75 8.49
C PRO A 43 10.97 -10.14 8.85
N GLY A 44 10.07 -10.96 9.38
CA GLY A 44 8.71 -10.54 9.76
C GLY A 44 7.68 -10.57 8.62
N ASN A 45 8.08 -10.43 7.36
CA ASN A 45 7.16 -10.55 6.22
C ASN A 45 6.39 -11.88 6.12
N PRO A 46 6.92 -13.05 6.58
CA PRO A 46 6.14 -14.28 6.59
C PRO A 46 4.83 -14.20 7.39
N ASN A 47 4.72 -13.29 8.36
CA ASN A 47 3.51 -13.12 9.16
C ASN A 47 2.48 -12.20 8.48
N TRP A 48 2.93 -11.36 7.55
CA TRP A 48 2.14 -10.25 6.99
C TRP A 48 1.80 -10.40 5.51
N CYS A 49 2.74 -10.94 4.71
CA CYS A 49 2.70 -10.95 3.24
C CYS A 49 2.53 -12.36 2.67
N ASN A 50 2.16 -13.35 3.50
CA ASN A 50 2.03 -14.76 3.14
C ASN A 50 0.66 -15.14 2.55
N GLN A 51 -0.14 -14.18 2.07
CA GLN A 51 -1.41 -14.47 1.42
C GLN A 51 -1.19 -15.31 0.15
N THR A 52 -1.90 -16.44 0.04
CA THR A 52 -1.86 -17.30 -1.14
C THR A 52 -3.24 -17.45 -1.77
N GLY A 53 -3.34 -17.26 -3.09
CA GLY A 53 -4.61 -17.36 -3.83
C GLY A 53 -5.54 -16.15 -3.62
N THR A 54 -6.74 -16.20 -4.23
CA THR A 54 -7.68 -15.06 -4.26
C THR A 54 -8.30 -14.74 -2.90
N ASN A 55 -8.43 -15.74 -2.01
CA ASN A 55 -9.02 -15.62 -0.68
C ASN A 55 -7.99 -15.86 0.44
N GLY A 56 -6.70 -15.78 0.12
CA GLY A 56 -5.64 -15.99 1.09
C GLY A 56 -5.62 -14.87 2.12
N ILE A 57 -5.46 -15.22 3.39
CA ILE A 57 -5.28 -14.28 4.50
C ILE A 57 -3.89 -14.44 5.10
N ASN A 58 -3.36 -13.38 5.69
CA ASN A 58 -2.13 -13.48 6.49
C ASN A 58 -2.43 -14.03 7.89
N GLN A 59 -1.40 -14.12 8.74
CA GLN A 59 -1.55 -14.65 10.10
C GLN A 59 -2.53 -13.86 10.98
N TYR A 60 -2.88 -12.63 10.58
CA TYR A 60 -3.77 -11.74 11.30
C TYR A 60 -5.17 -11.64 10.66
N GLY A 61 -5.46 -12.45 9.64
CA GLY A 61 -6.79 -12.49 9.01
C GLY A 61 -6.98 -11.53 7.83
N TYR A 62 -5.96 -10.78 7.41
CA TYR A 62 -6.10 -9.80 6.33
C TYR A 62 -5.80 -10.39 4.95
N GLY A 63 -6.73 -10.18 4.03
CA GLY A 63 -6.57 -10.54 2.61
C GLY A 63 -5.53 -9.70 1.86
N TRP A 64 -5.13 -8.56 2.42
CA TRP A 64 -4.16 -7.64 1.82
C TRP A 64 -3.22 -7.07 2.88
N ARG A 65 -1.98 -6.81 2.47
CA ARG A 65 -0.97 -6.08 3.25
C ARG A 65 -0.28 -5.07 2.34
N PHE A 66 -0.27 -3.81 2.78
CA PHE A 66 0.49 -2.74 2.14
C PHE A 66 1.64 -2.33 3.07
N SER A 67 2.89 -2.57 2.65
CA SER A 67 4.05 -2.01 3.35
C SER A 67 4.22 -0.56 2.89
N LEU A 68 4.20 0.38 3.83
CA LEU A 68 4.31 1.80 3.54
C LEU A 68 5.76 2.26 3.76
N GLU A 69 6.33 2.91 2.75
CA GLU A 69 7.66 3.52 2.86
C GLU A 69 7.63 4.64 3.91
N ASN A 70 8.59 4.63 4.83
CA ASN A 70 8.65 5.55 5.97
C ASN A 70 10.08 6.01 6.30
N GLY A 71 11.05 5.85 5.39
CA GLY A 71 12.44 6.24 5.61
C GLY A 71 12.65 7.74 5.88
N ASP A 72 11.68 8.59 5.51
CA ASP A 72 11.66 10.03 5.78
C ASP A 72 10.53 10.42 6.76
N ASN A 73 10.08 9.47 7.57
CA ASN A 73 9.02 9.63 8.57
C ASN A 73 7.65 10.09 8.00
N GLN A 74 7.41 9.96 6.69
CA GLN A 74 6.19 10.43 6.04
C GLN A 74 4.90 9.76 6.53
N ILE A 75 4.99 8.58 7.15
CA ILE A 75 3.89 7.84 7.77
C ILE A 75 3.81 8.17 9.26
N SER A 76 4.90 7.93 9.99
CA SER A 76 4.96 8.15 11.44
C SER A 76 4.76 9.62 11.84
N GLY A 77 5.21 10.57 11.03
CA GLY A 77 5.00 12.00 11.24
C GLY A 77 3.53 12.44 11.09
N MET A 78 2.68 11.60 10.48
CA MET A 78 1.22 11.79 10.46
C MET A 78 0.52 11.10 11.65
N GLY A 79 1.28 10.44 12.53
CA GLY A 79 0.77 9.67 13.66
C GLY A 79 0.31 8.26 13.30
N TRP A 80 0.72 7.74 12.14
CA TRP A 80 0.40 6.37 11.73
C TRP A 80 1.47 5.40 12.20
N ASP A 81 1.07 4.43 13.01
CA ASP A 81 1.88 3.28 13.42
C ASP A 81 1.11 1.99 13.12
N ASN A 82 1.42 1.38 11.97
CA ASN A 82 0.79 0.16 11.46
C ASN A 82 -0.74 0.10 11.65
N PRO A 83 -1.49 1.10 11.16
CA PRO A 83 -2.95 1.07 11.27
C PRO A 83 -3.54 -0.12 10.54
N GLU A 84 -4.62 -0.66 11.11
CA GLU A 84 -5.58 -1.46 10.34
C GLU A 84 -6.39 -0.50 9.49
N VAL A 85 -6.71 -0.92 8.26
CA VAL A 85 -7.27 -0.05 7.25
C VAL A 85 -8.28 -0.82 6.41
N THR A 86 -9.39 -0.19 6.02
CA THR A 86 -10.11 -0.65 4.80
C THR A 86 -9.38 -0.13 3.57
N TRP A 87 -9.63 -0.69 2.38
CA TRP A 87 -8.97 -0.21 1.17
C TRP A 87 -9.83 -0.31 -0.08
N GLU A 88 -9.60 0.62 -1.01
CA GLU A 88 -10.17 0.64 -2.36
C GLU A 88 -9.14 1.13 -3.38
N TRP A 89 -9.34 0.80 -4.66
CA TRP A 89 -8.50 1.34 -5.74
C TRP A 89 -8.83 2.83 -5.97
N ALA A 90 -7.80 3.66 -6.08
CA ALA A 90 -7.92 5.10 -6.29
C ALA A 90 -7.15 5.59 -7.53
N ASN A 91 -7.49 6.79 -7.99
CA ASN A 91 -6.74 7.50 -9.03
C ASN A 91 -5.56 8.27 -8.42
N CYS A 92 -4.34 8.01 -8.88
CA CYS A 92 -3.15 8.64 -8.29
C CYS A 92 -3.01 10.13 -8.62
N ASP A 93 -3.52 10.61 -9.75
CA ASP A 93 -3.48 12.05 -10.08
C ASP A 93 -4.45 12.83 -9.17
N LEU A 94 -5.63 12.28 -8.88
CA LEU A 94 -6.53 12.85 -7.87
C LEU A 94 -5.92 12.80 -6.46
N GLY A 95 -5.22 11.72 -6.12
CA GLY A 95 -4.47 11.62 -4.87
C GLY A 95 -3.36 12.68 -4.78
N ASN A 96 -2.64 12.93 -5.88
CA ASN A 96 -1.60 13.97 -5.95
C ASN A 96 -2.16 15.38 -5.76
N LEU A 97 -3.36 15.67 -6.33
CA LEU A 97 -4.04 16.96 -6.12
C LEU A 97 -4.38 17.22 -4.64
N GLN A 98 -4.67 16.17 -3.87
CA GLN A 98 -4.95 16.26 -2.44
C GLN A 98 -3.68 16.25 -1.59
N ASP A 99 -2.65 15.52 -2.02
CA ASP A 99 -1.38 15.39 -1.35
C ASP A 99 -0.27 15.11 -2.36
N ALA A 100 0.58 16.11 -2.59
CA ALA A 100 1.64 16.07 -3.60
C ALA A 100 2.67 14.95 -3.36
N ARG A 101 2.69 14.32 -2.18
CA ARG A 101 3.52 13.14 -1.88
C ARG A 101 3.04 11.89 -2.61
N THR A 102 1.78 11.84 -3.03
CA THR A 102 1.25 10.78 -3.89
C THR A 102 1.82 10.98 -5.30
N PRO A 103 2.60 10.05 -5.88
CA PRO A 103 3.15 10.26 -7.22
C PRO A 103 2.04 10.31 -8.29
N THR A 104 2.23 11.14 -9.31
CA THR A 104 1.31 11.20 -10.47
C THR A 104 1.51 10.01 -11.40
N TYR A 105 0.55 9.79 -12.31
CA TYR A 105 0.71 8.87 -13.44
C TYR A 105 1.95 9.21 -14.27
N TYR A 106 2.26 10.51 -14.43
CA TYR A 106 3.44 10.94 -15.17
C TYR A 106 4.75 10.52 -14.48
N MET A 107 4.81 10.56 -13.15
CA MET A 107 5.98 10.09 -12.40
C MET A 107 6.15 8.57 -12.53
N TYR A 108 5.06 7.79 -12.47
CA TYR A 108 5.13 6.34 -12.70
C TYR A 108 5.64 5.98 -14.10
N LYS A 109 5.35 6.82 -15.12
CA LYS A 109 5.92 6.64 -16.47
C LYS A 109 7.43 6.78 -16.54
N GLN A 110 8.10 7.18 -15.45
CA GLN A 110 9.56 7.16 -15.39
C GLN A 110 10.10 5.79 -14.96
N CYS A 111 9.26 4.96 -14.31
CA CYS A 111 9.65 3.62 -13.88
C CYS A 111 9.92 2.71 -15.09
N GLU A 112 10.85 1.78 -14.93
CA GLU A 112 11.15 0.75 -15.94
C GLU A 112 9.90 -0.10 -16.25
N CYS A 113 9.13 -0.42 -15.22
CA CYS A 113 7.92 -1.25 -15.34
C CYS A 113 6.70 -0.56 -15.98
N ARG A 114 6.79 0.71 -16.41
CA ARG A 114 5.66 1.55 -16.88
C ARG A 114 4.76 0.94 -17.96
N GLY A 115 5.26 -0.03 -18.74
CA GLY A 115 4.55 -0.67 -19.84
C GLY A 115 4.22 -2.16 -19.62
N TYR A 116 4.70 -2.75 -18.52
CA TYR A 116 4.44 -4.15 -18.21
C TYR A 116 2.98 -4.28 -17.73
N GLY A 117 2.10 -4.73 -18.63
CA GLY A 117 0.65 -4.82 -18.35
C GLY A 117 -0.24 -4.47 -19.54
N LYS A 118 0.28 -3.76 -20.56
CA LYS A 118 -0.42 -3.62 -21.84
C LYS A 118 -0.35 -4.95 -22.58
N ARG A 119 -1.45 -5.72 -22.61
CA ARG A 119 -1.61 -6.75 -23.67
C ARG A 119 -1.39 -6.01 -25.00
N LYS A 120 -0.39 -6.41 -25.78
CA LYS A 120 -0.50 -6.26 -27.24
C LYS A 120 -1.78 -7.00 -27.63
N GLY A 121 -2.61 -6.34 -28.43
CA GLY A 121 -3.94 -6.83 -28.84
C GLY A 121 -3.95 -8.28 -29.30
#